data_AF-A0A1T4UGG1-F1
#
_entry.id   AF-A0A1T4UGG1-F1
#
_cell.length_a   1.000
_cell.length_b   1.000
_cell.length_c   1.000
_cell.angle_alpha   90.00
_cell.angle_beta   90.00
_cell.angle_gamma   90.00
#
_symmetry.space_group_name_H-M   'P 1'
#
loop_
_entity.id
_entity.type
_entity.pdbx_description
1 polymer ?
#
loop_
_entity_poly.entity_id
_entity_poly.type
_entity_poly.pdbx_seq_one_letter_code
_entity_poly.pdbx_strand_id
1 'polypeptide(L)'
;MKKHGLIANHAKQLGQQDVKATDSKEPCSLERAVFITSMPWKEAKPILDAMDNETLRCFEKHAGSLTLKKVAWQNYRVSMHTYARIKNKAEELDLTATQLIDFLLDQV
;
A
#
# COMPACT_ATOMS: atom_id res chain seq x y z
N MET A 1 3.77 10.78 24.26
CA MET A 1 3.89 9.31 24.19
C MET A 1 2.54 8.68 23.84
N LYS A 2 2.54 7.72 22.89
CA LYS A 2 1.53 6.66 22.63
C LYS A 2 0.10 7.07 22.21
N LYS A 3 -0.09 7.56 20.98
CA LYS A 3 -1.39 7.48 20.26
C LYS A 3 -1.48 6.34 19.22
N HIS A 4 -0.39 5.63 18.98
CA HIS A 4 -0.30 4.55 17.97
C HIS A 4 -0.95 3.21 18.41
N GLY A 5 -1.30 3.05 19.69
CA GLY A 5 -1.85 1.78 20.21
C GLY A 5 -3.36 1.60 20.03
N LEU A 6 -4.13 2.69 19.91
CA LEU A 6 -5.59 2.61 19.82
C LEU A 6 -6.04 2.18 18.42
N ILE A 7 -5.43 2.72 17.36
CA ILE A 7 -5.79 2.41 15.96
C ILE A 7 -5.46 0.96 15.61
N ALA A 8 -4.29 0.46 16.05
CA ALA A 8 -3.89 -0.93 15.82
C ALA A 8 -4.82 -1.94 16.53
N ASN A 9 -5.31 -1.60 17.73
CA ASN A 9 -6.23 -2.44 18.47
C ASN A 9 -7.63 -2.48 17.84
N HIS A 10 -8.13 -1.35 17.33
CA HIS A 10 -9.40 -1.30 16.62
C HIS A 10 -9.34 -2.04 15.27
N ALA A 11 -8.26 -1.90 14.50
CA ALA A 11 -8.06 -2.65 13.26
C ALA A 11 -8.00 -4.17 13.51
N LYS A 12 -7.34 -4.59 14.58
CA LYS A 12 -7.29 -5.99 15.01
C LYS A 12 -8.67 -6.53 15.42
N GLN A 13 -9.46 -5.73 16.14
CA GLN A 13 -10.83 -6.11 16.53
C GLN A 13 -11.77 -6.21 15.33
N LEU A 14 -11.65 -5.31 14.34
CA LEU A 14 -12.40 -5.37 13.09
C LEU A 14 -12.02 -6.61 12.27
N GLY A 15 -10.71 -6.94 12.18
CA GLY A 15 -10.25 -8.17 11.54
C GLY A 15 -10.82 -9.45 12.18
N GLN A 16 -10.92 -9.49 13.52
CA GLN A 16 -11.50 -10.64 14.23
C GLN A 16 -13.01 -10.78 14.06
N GLN A 17 -13.74 -9.68 13.80
CA GLN A 17 -15.18 -9.72 13.52
C GLN A 17 -15.46 -10.22 12.10
N ASP A 18 -14.57 -9.93 11.14
CA ASP A 18 -14.68 -10.37 9.74
C ASP A 18 -14.49 -11.89 9.57
N VAL A 19 -13.60 -12.49 10.38
CA VAL A 19 -13.38 -13.96 10.43
C VAL A 19 -14.64 -14.73 10.85
N LYS A 20 -15.55 -14.11 11.60
CA LYS A 20 -16.83 -14.74 11.98
C LYS A 20 -17.92 -14.60 10.91
N ALA A 21 -17.73 -13.74 9.92
CA ALA A 21 -18.72 -13.43 8.88
C ALA A 21 -18.40 -14.08 7.52
N THR A 22 -17.20 -14.63 7.32
CA THR A 22 -16.74 -15.07 6.01
C THR A 22 -16.60 -16.59 5.91
N ASP A 23 -17.67 -17.21 5.42
CA ASP A 23 -17.65 -18.45 4.64
C ASP A 23 -17.09 -18.19 3.21
N SER A 24 -16.19 -17.19 3.06
CA SER A 24 -15.88 -16.60 1.76
C SER A 24 -14.65 -17.26 1.13
N LYS A 25 -14.84 -17.67 -0.12
CA LYS A 25 -13.82 -18.12 -1.07
C LYS A 25 -12.84 -17.00 -1.47
N GLU A 26 -12.69 -15.94 -0.66
CA GLU A 26 -11.81 -14.83 -1.00
C GLU A 26 -10.34 -15.16 -0.66
N PRO A 27 -9.41 -14.90 -1.58
CA PRO A 27 -8.01 -15.35 -1.47
C PRO A 27 -7.19 -14.64 -0.37
N CYS A 28 -7.71 -13.56 0.24
CA CYS A 28 -7.02 -12.80 1.27
C CYS A 28 -8.02 -12.20 2.28
N SER A 29 -7.78 -12.35 3.58
CA SER A 29 -8.61 -11.77 4.64
C SER A 29 -8.19 -10.34 5.02
N LEU A 30 -9.12 -9.57 5.60
CA LEU A 30 -8.86 -8.24 6.16
C LEU A 30 -7.73 -8.26 7.20
N GLU A 31 -7.71 -9.28 8.07
CA GLU A 31 -6.66 -9.47 9.07
C GLU A 31 -5.28 -9.63 8.42
N ARG A 32 -5.20 -10.35 7.29
CA ARG A 32 -3.96 -10.53 6.55
C ARG A 32 -3.48 -9.21 5.92
N ALA A 33 -4.38 -8.39 5.40
CA ALA A 33 -4.04 -7.06 4.90
C ALA A 33 -3.50 -6.14 6.02
N VAL A 34 -4.16 -6.14 7.20
CA VAL A 34 -3.68 -5.39 8.39
C VAL A 34 -2.31 -5.90 8.84
N PHE A 35 -2.11 -7.22 8.85
CA PHE A 35 -0.84 -7.81 9.23
C PHE A 35 0.28 -7.38 8.29
N ILE A 36 0.13 -7.56 6.97
CA ILE A 36 1.16 -7.21 5.98
C ILE A 36 1.48 -5.70 6.01
N THR A 37 0.47 -4.84 6.12
CA THR A 37 0.69 -3.39 6.23
C THR A 37 1.37 -2.99 7.55
N SER A 38 1.28 -3.79 8.61
CA SER A 38 2.03 -3.53 9.84
C SER A 38 3.52 -3.89 9.74
N MET A 39 3.90 -4.83 8.87
CA MET A 39 5.28 -5.35 8.74
C MET A 39 6.24 -4.36 8.08
N PRO A 40 7.53 -4.27 8.48
CA PRO A 40 8.53 -3.47 7.78
C PRO A 40 8.53 -3.72 6.27
N TRP A 41 8.75 -2.69 5.44
CA TRP A 41 8.66 -2.80 3.97
C TRP A 41 9.53 -3.93 3.40
N LYS A 42 10.75 -4.10 3.93
CA LYS A 42 11.68 -5.17 3.53
C LYS A 42 11.09 -6.58 3.70
N GLU A 43 10.19 -6.77 4.65
CA GLU A 43 9.53 -8.05 4.93
C GLU A 43 8.17 -8.16 4.22
N ALA A 44 7.43 -7.05 4.11
CA ALA A 44 6.16 -7.00 3.40
C ALA A 44 6.31 -7.21 1.89
N LYS A 45 7.36 -6.62 1.28
CA LYS A 45 7.59 -6.68 -0.17
C LYS A 45 7.65 -8.10 -0.74
N PRO A 46 8.49 -9.03 -0.23
CA PRO A 46 8.55 -10.39 -0.78
C PRO A 46 7.23 -11.16 -0.64
N ILE A 47 6.40 -10.82 0.35
CA ILE A 47 5.05 -11.40 0.49
C ILE A 47 4.14 -10.91 -0.63
N LEU A 48 4.15 -9.60 -0.92
CA LEU A 48 3.37 -9.01 -2.01
C LEU A 48 3.85 -9.51 -3.38
N ASP A 49 5.17 -9.60 -3.60
CA ASP A 49 5.76 -10.10 -4.84
C ASP A 49 5.38 -11.57 -5.15
N ALA A 50 5.05 -12.35 -4.11
CA ALA A 50 4.68 -13.77 -4.24
C ALA A 50 3.16 -14.00 -4.39
N MET A 51 2.34 -12.95 -4.30
CA MET A 51 0.89 -13.07 -4.48
C MET A 51 0.54 -13.25 -5.96
N ASP A 52 -0.45 -14.08 -6.24
CA ASP A 52 -1.11 -14.05 -7.53
C ASP A 52 -1.97 -12.79 -7.70
N ASN A 53 -2.39 -12.52 -8.95
CA ASN A 53 -3.16 -11.33 -9.28
C ASN A 53 -4.49 -11.23 -8.52
N GLU A 54 -5.14 -12.35 -8.22
CA GLU A 54 -6.43 -12.35 -7.53
C GLU A 54 -6.25 -11.97 -6.05
N THR A 55 -5.24 -12.54 -5.41
CA THR A 55 -4.83 -12.25 -4.04
C THR A 55 -4.35 -10.81 -3.89
N LEU A 56 -3.59 -10.30 -4.87
CA LEU A 56 -3.07 -8.93 -4.86
C LEU A 56 -4.20 -7.89 -4.99
N ARG A 57 -5.18 -8.12 -5.88
CA ARG A 57 -6.38 -7.28 -5.99
C ARG A 57 -7.23 -7.29 -4.73
N CYS A 58 -7.35 -8.45 -4.09
CA CYS A 58 -8.04 -8.59 -2.82
C CYS A 58 -7.32 -7.80 -1.71
N PHE A 59 -5.99 -7.91 -1.63
CA PHE A 59 -5.17 -7.13 -0.70
C PHE A 59 -5.35 -5.61 -0.91
N GLU A 60 -5.30 -5.14 -2.16
CA GLU A 60 -5.49 -3.73 -2.53
C GLU A 60 -6.86 -3.21 -2.05
N LYS A 61 -7.95 -3.94 -2.34
CA LYS A 61 -9.31 -3.61 -1.89
C LYS A 61 -9.39 -3.41 -0.37
N HIS A 62 -8.77 -4.31 0.41
CA HIS A 62 -8.78 -4.25 1.87
C HIS A 62 -7.84 -3.17 2.44
N ALA A 63 -6.66 -2.98 1.86
CA ALA A 63 -5.73 -1.93 2.28
C ALA A 63 -6.30 -0.54 1.99
N GLY A 64 -6.94 -0.36 0.83
CA GLY A 64 -7.62 0.86 0.43
C GLY A 64 -8.83 1.19 1.31
N SER A 65 -9.70 0.22 1.60
CA SER A 65 -10.90 0.43 2.41
C SER A 65 -10.59 0.83 3.86
N LEU A 66 -9.48 0.34 4.41
CA LEU A 66 -9.02 0.69 5.75
C LEU A 66 -8.11 1.93 5.80
N THR A 67 -7.87 2.59 4.66
CA THR A 67 -6.91 3.71 4.54
C THR A 67 -5.55 3.37 5.16
N LEU A 68 -5.10 2.12 5.03
CA LEU A 68 -3.83 1.65 5.59
C LEU A 68 -2.68 2.19 4.74
N LYS A 69 -2.40 3.48 4.87
CA LYS A 69 -1.35 4.17 4.12
C LYS A 69 0.00 3.91 4.77
N LYS A 70 0.67 2.85 4.36
CA LYS A 70 2.10 2.69 4.60
C LYS A 70 2.88 3.33 3.48
N VAL A 71 3.79 4.24 3.83
CA VAL A 71 4.77 4.77 2.89
C VAL A 71 5.82 3.70 2.64
N ALA A 72 5.91 3.23 1.41
CA ALA A 72 6.96 2.34 0.94
C ALA A 72 8.00 3.14 0.15
N TRP A 73 9.27 2.73 0.24
CA TRP A 73 10.33 3.30 -0.58
C TRP A 73 10.61 2.34 -1.75
N GLN A 74 10.41 2.82 -2.97
CA GLN A 74 10.74 2.10 -4.19
C GLN A 74 11.83 2.86 -4.94
N ASN A 75 12.92 2.17 -5.26
CA ASN A 75 13.98 2.75 -6.09
C ASN A 75 13.63 2.49 -7.55
N TYR A 76 13.55 3.57 -8.34
CA TYR A 76 13.36 3.49 -9.79
C TYR A 76 14.67 3.75 -10.50
N ARG A 77 15.07 2.84 -11.38
CA ARG A 77 16.17 3.08 -12.31
C ARG A 77 15.61 3.66 -13.60
N VAL A 78 15.95 4.90 -13.89
CA VAL A 78 15.50 5.62 -15.09
C VAL A 78 16.70 6.16 -15.87
N SER A 79 16.52 6.40 -17.18
CA SER A 79 17.53 7.11 -17.96
C SER A 79 17.65 8.57 -17.52
N MET A 80 18.81 9.20 -17.75
CA MET A 80 19.00 10.64 -17.45
C MET A 80 17.98 11.52 -18.20
N HIS A 81 17.67 11.19 -19.45
CA HIS A 81 16.67 11.89 -20.25
C HIS A 81 15.26 11.76 -19.63
N THR A 82 14.87 10.55 -19.21
CA THR A 82 13.59 10.32 -18.53
C THR A 82 13.50 11.12 -17.23
N TYR A 83 14.55 11.10 -16.42
CA TYR A 83 14.57 11.87 -15.17
C TYR A 83 14.46 13.38 -15.41
N ALA A 84 15.18 13.91 -16.41
CA ALA A 84 15.09 15.32 -16.78
C ALA A 84 13.66 15.70 -17.21
N ARG A 85 12.97 14.84 -17.97
CA ARG A 85 11.56 15.04 -18.35
C ARG A 85 10.63 15.07 -17.14
N ILE A 86 10.78 14.13 -16.21
CA ILE A 86 9.99 14.09 -14.98
C ILE A 86 10.19 15.39 -14.19
N LYS A 87 11.46 15.80 -14.00
CA LYS A 87 11.78 17.01 -13.26
C LYS A 87 11.18 18.26 -13.90
N ASN A 88 11.35 18.44 -15.21
CA ASN A 88 10.79 19.58 -15.93
C ASN A 88 9.26 19.63 -15.79
N LYS A 89 8.58 18.48 -15.93
CA LYS A 89 7.13 18.43 -15.80
C LYS A 89 6.65 18.70 -14.37
N ALA A 90 7.41 18.28 -13.37
CA ALA A 90 7.10 18.55 -11.98
C ALA A 90 7.21 20.05 -11.69
N GLU A 91 8.24 20.72 -12.22
CA GLU A 91 8.41 22.18 -12.11
C GLU A 91 7.26 22.96 -12.79
N GLU A 92 6.80 22.54 -13.98
CA GLU A 92 5.63 23.14 -14.65
C GLU A 92 4.35 23.09 -13.80
N LEU A 93 4.24 22.12 -12.89
CA LEU A 93 3.06 21.86 -12.08
C LEU A 93 3.22 22.32 -10.62
N ASP A 94 4.33 22.99 -10.29
CA ASP A 94 4.70 23.36 -8.90
C ASP A 94 4.73 22.14 -7.94
N LEU A 95 5.25 21.02 -8.45
CA LEU A 95 5.40 19.76 -7.73
C LEU A 95 6.88 19.36 -7.62
N THR A 96 7.20 18.55 -6.61
CA THR A 96 8.45 17.78 -6.61
C THR A 96 8.35 16.60 -7.58
N ALA A 97 9.50 16.11 -8.08
CA ALA A 97 9.54 14.92 -8.92
C ALA A 97 8.90 13.70 -8.24
N THR A 98 9.05 13.57 -6.91
CA THR A 98 8.40 12.52 -6.12
C THR A 98 6.88 12.67 -6.13
N GLN A 99 6.36 13.88 -5.85
CA GLN A 99 4.90 14.11 -5.87
C GLN A 99 4.29 13.85 -7.25
N LEU A 100 5.00 14.20 -8.33
CA LEU A 100 4.54 13.89 -9.68
C LEU A 100 4.51 12.38 -9.93
N ILE A 101 5.53 11.64 -9.49
CA ILE A 101 5.55 10.17 -9.63
C ILE A 101 4.41 9.54 -8.82
N ASP A 102 4.22 9.97 -7.58
CA ASP A 102 3.13 9.48 -6.72
C ASP A 102 1.76 9.75 -7.38
N PHE A 103 1.54 10.97 -7.89
CA PHE A 103 0.32 11.31 -8.62
C PHE A 103 0.09 10.40 -9.83
N LEU A 104 1.13 10.13 -10.63
CA LEU A 104 1.00 9.27 -11.81
C LEU A 104 0.73 7.80 -11.44
N LEU A 105 1.26 7.33 -10.31
CA LEU A 105 1.04 5.96 -9.83
C LEU A 105 -0.37 5.79 -9.25
N ASP A 106 -0.94 6.81 -8.60
CA ASP A 106 -2.31 6.79 -8.07
C ASP A 106 -3.40 6.79 -9.16
N GLN A 107 -3.04 7.03 -10.43
CA GLN A 107 -3.98 7.00 -11.57
C GLN A 107 -4.07 5.64 -12.28
N VAL A 108 -3.28 4.65 -11.85
CA VAL A 108 -3.21 3.30 -12.45
C VAL A 108 -4.04 2.33 -11.62
#